data_AF-A0A8X7SGF4-F1
#
_entry.id   AF-A0A8X7SGF4-F1
#
_cell.length_a   1.000
_cell.length_b   1.000
_cell.length_c   1.000
_cell.angle_alpha   90.00
_cell.angle_beta   90.00
_cell.angle_gamma   90.00
#
_symmetry.space_group_name_H-M   'P 1'
#
loop_
_entity.id
_entity.type
_entity.pdbx_description
1 polymer ?
#
loop_
_entity_poly.entity_id
_entity_poly.type
_entity_poly.pdbx_seq_one_letter_code
_entity_poly.pdbx_strand_id
1 'polypeptide(L)'
;MSELTTLLSSSGFIFEIFASLLVLHLIYQRFRRRVKVYLLDFTCYRAPDSNRLPMSTLLETIYLANQIDQESIDFQARVLERSWLSNQTSIPPSLTEIPLKKSLTSVQTETMTTLFTSVDNLLKKNTLSPRSIDILITNCSLHAPTPSLSAMVINKFHMRSNIKSFNLSGMGCAAGILSVSLANDLLKVHRGSLALIVSTEALNTHWYIGKDRSMLLTSCLFRMGAAAVLMSSNDQDREKAKYELLHVVRTNKAKDDRAYRCVYQDIDSESFGVTLRRAIAIRDATSSLHDP
;
A
#
# COMPACT_ATOMS: atom_id res chain seq x y z
N MET A 1 -67.07 -30.19 16.72
CA MET A 1 -66.17 -30.18 15.55
C MET A 1 -65.68 -28.76 15.19
N SER A 2 -66.48 -27.70 15.40
CA SER A 2 -66.06 -26.30 15.11
C SER A 2 -65.05 -25.70 16.09
N GLU A 3 -65.08 -26.07 17.37
CA GLU A 3 -64.10 -25.58 18.38
C GLU A 3 -62.68 -26.13 18.18
N LEU A 4 -62.56 -27.35 17.66
CA LEU A 4 -61.25 -27.96 17.39
C LEU A 4 -60.56 -27.25 16.22
N THR A 5 -61.32 -26.85 15.20
CA THR A 5 -60.83 -26.12 14.02
C THR A 5 -60.43 -24.68 14.33
N THR A 6 -61.11 -24.00 15.25
CA THR A 6 -60.73 -22.64 15.68
C THR A 6 -59.46 -22.67 16.54
N LEU A 7 -59.32 -23.64 17.44
CA LEU A 7 -58.09 -23.88 18.21
C LEU A 7 -56.88 -24.23 17.33
N LEU A 8 -57.08 -25.08 16.31
CA LEU A 8 -56.05 -25.41 15.32
C LEU A 8 -55.68 -24.20 14.43
N SER A 9 -56.64 -23.33 14.09
CA SER A 9 -56.35 -22.10 13.36
C SER A 9 -55.59 -21.07 14.22
N SER A 10 -55.92 -21.00 15.52
CA SER A 10 -55.28 -20.10 16.48
C SER A 10 -53.84 -20.51 16.76
N SER A 11 -53.54 -21.81 16.84
CA SER A 11 -52.17 -22.30 17.06
C SER A 11 -51.28 -22.11 15.83
N GLY A 12 -51.83 -22.26 14.62
CA GLY A 12 -51.15 -21.92 13.37
C GLY A 12 -50.78 -20.44 13.27
N PHE A 13 -51.72 -19.55 13.64
CA PHE A 13 -51.49 -18.10 13.63
C PHE A 13 -50.38 -17.67 14.60
N ILE A 14 -50.33 -18.27 15.79
CA ILE A 14 -49.27 -18.04 16.77
C ILE A 14 -47.92 -18.52 16.23
N PHE A 15 -47.87 -19.70 15.61
CA PHE A 15 -46.64 -20.23 15.02
C PHE A 15 -46.10 -19.32 13.90
N GLU A 16 -46.96 -18.79 13.02
CA GLU A 16 -46.56 -17.85 11.98
C GLU A 16 -46.00 -16.53 12.53
N ILE A 17 -46.59 -16.01 13.61
CA ILE A 17 -46.07 -14.82 14.31
C ILE A 17 -44.70 -15.11 14.92
N PHE A 18 -44.51 -16.25 15.59
CA PHE A 18 -43.20 -16.62 16.14
C PHE A 18 -42.16 -16.86 15.04
N ALA A 19 -42.52 -17.52 13.95
CA ALA A 19 -41.64 -17.74 12.81
C ALA A 19 -41.21 -16.42 12.15
N SER A 20 -42.15 -15.49 11.94
CA SER A 20 -41.84 -14.17 11.38
C SER A 20 -40.97 -13.32 12.31
N LEU A 21 -41.24 -13.32 13.62
CA LEU A 21 -40.40 -12.66 14.62
C LEU A 21 -38.99 -13.27 14.68
N LEU A 22 -38.86 -14.59 14.58
CA LEU A 22 -37.57 -15.28 14.51
C LEU A 22 -36.80 -14.86 13.25
N VAL A 23 -37.46 -14.83 12.09
CA VAL A 23 -36.85 -14.38 10.83
C VAL A 23 -36.40 -12.92 10.92
N LEU A 24 -37.25 -12.03 11.43
CA LEU A 24 -36.90 -10.63 11.69
C LEU A 24 -35.72 -10.50 12.65
N HIS A 25 -35.69 -11.31 13.70
CA HIS A 25 -34.59 -11.35 14.67
C HIS A 25 -33.28 -11.82 14.02
N LEU A 26 -33.31 -12.87 13.19
CA LEU A 26 -32.13 -13.36 12.47
C LEU A 26 -31.63 -12.34 11.44
N ILE A 27 -32.53 -11.68 10.71
CA ILE A 27 -32.20 -10.58 9.80
C ILE A 27 -31.54 -9.44 10.59
N TYR A 28 -32.16 -9.01 11.69
CA TYR A 28 -31.63 -7.96 12.56
C TYR A 28 -30.25 -8.32 13.11
N GLN A 29 -30.05 -9.55 13.61
CA GLN A 29 -28.74 -10.03 14.06
C GLN A 29 -27.71 -10.02 12.92
N ARG A 30 -28.09 -10.43 11.71
CA ARG A 30 -27.20 -10.41 10.54
C ARG A 30 -26.81 -8.98 10.13
N PHE A 31 -27.72 -8.02 10.23
CA PHE A 31 -27.39 -6.61 10.01
C PHE A 31 -26.50 -6.04 11.11
N ARG A 32 -26.76 -6.38 12.38
CA ARG A 32 -25.97 -5.94 13.54
C ARG A 32 -24.61 -6.63 13.68
N ARG A 33 -24.38 -7.77 13.03
CA ARG A 33 -23.08 -8.45 13.07
C ARG A 33 -21.99 -7.51 12.54
N ARG A 34 -20.98 -7.29 13.37
CA ARG A 34 -19.78 -6.54 13.00
C ARG A 34 -19.04 -7.35 11.93
N VAL A 35 -18.72 -6.69 10.83
CA VAL A 35 -17.91 -7.28 9.77
C VAL A 35 -16.48 -7.32 10.26
N LYS A 36 -15.92 -8.53 10.32
CA LYS A 36 -14.51 -8.75 10.60
C LYS A 36 -13.71 -8.64 9.32
N VAL A 37 -12.48 -8.17 9.44
CA VAL A 37 -11.57 -7.99 8.31
C VAL A 37 -10.30 -8.78 8.61
N TYR A 38 -9.90 -9.60 7.66
CA TYR A 38 -8.80 -10.53 7.78
C TYR A 38 -7.69 -10.17 6.80
N LEU A 39 -6.44 -10.26 7.25
CA LEU A 39 -5.28 -10.28 6.39
C LEU A 39 -4.98 -11.75 6.03
N LEU A 40 -5.20 -12.10 4.77
CA LEU A 40 -5.01 -13.48 4.30
C LEU A 40 -3.54 -13.74 4.01
N ASP A 41 -2.92 -12.89 3.19
CA ASP A 41 -1.53 -13.05 2.81
C ASP A 41 -0.92 -11.74 2.30
N PHE A 42 0.40 -11.73 2.15
CA PHE A 42 1.14 -10.65 1.52
C PHE A 42 2.39 -11.19 0.82
N THR A 43 2.89 -10.40 -0.13
CA THR A 43 4.18 -10.61 -0.79
C THR A 43 4.92 -9.28 -0.86
N CYS A 44 6.24 -9.34 -0.74
CA CYS A 44 7.11 -8.21 -0.98
C CYS A 44 7.90 -8.45 -2.25
N TYR A 45 8.09 -7.42 -3.06
CA TYR A 45 8.97 -7.48 -4.21
C TYR A 45 10.41 -7.63 -3.72
N ARG A 46 11.07 -8.69 -4.17
CA ARG A 46 12.51 -8.88 -4.01
C ARG A 46 13.15 -8.62 -5.37
N ALA A 47 13.96 -7.57 -5.45
CA ALA A 47 14.69 -7.27 -6.66
C ALA A 47 15.72 -8.39 -6.96
N PRO A 48 16.03 -8.63 -8.25
CA PRO A 48 17.13 -9.53 -8.62
C PRO A 48 18.47 -9.05 -8.05
N ASP A 49 19.41 -9.97 -7.85
CA ASP A 49 20.74 -9.64 -7.30
C ASP A 49 21.51 -8.66 -8.20
N SER A 50 21.19 -8.56 -9.49
CA SER A 50 21.72 -7.55 -10.42
C SER A 50 21.37 -6.12 -10.04
N ASN A 51 20.30 -5.91 -9.27
CA ASN A 51 19.84 -4.60 -8.81
C ASN A 51 20.44 -4.24 -7.44
N ARG A 52 21.22 -5.15 -6.83
CA ARG A 52 21.86 -4.91 -5.55
C ARG A 52 22.89 -3.79 -5.68
N LEU A 53 22.84 -2.85 -4.76
CA LEU A 53 23.75 -1.72 -4.72
C LEU A 53 24.46 -1.64 -3.37
N PRO A 54 25.71 -2.13 -3.28
CA PRO A 54 26.58 -1.85 -2.15
C PRO A 54 26.78 -0.34 -1.98
N MET A 55 26.92 0.14 -0.74
CA MET A 55 27.08 1.57 -0.47
C MET A 55 28.34 2.17 -1.12
N SER A 56 29.41 1.38 -1.23
CA SER A 56 30.62 1.79 -1.95
C SER A 56 30.35 2.04 -3.43
N THR A 57 29.56 1.18 -4.08
CA THR A 57 29.15 1.36 -5.49
C THR A 57 28.30 2.61 -5.65
N LEU A 58 27.37 2.87 -4.73
CA LEU A 58 26.57 4.11 -4.73
C LEU A 58 27.46 5.36 -4.64
N LEU A 59 28.42 5.36 -3.72
CA LEU A 59 29.35 6.47 -3.55
C LEU A 59 30.23 6.69 -4.78
N GLU A 60 30.72 5.60 -5.38
CA GLU A 60 31.48 5.66 -6.63
C GLU A 60 30.63 6.24 -7.77
N THR A 61 29.37 5.81 -7.91
CA THR A 61 28.45 6.37 -8.92
C THR A 61 28.20 7.87 -8.70
N ILE A 62 28.01 8.30 -7.44
CA ILE A 62 27.84 9.71 -7.08
C ILE A 62 29.09 10.51 -7.46
N TYR A 63 30.29 9.99 -7.15
CA TYR A 63 31.57 10.63 -7.47
C TYR A 63 31.78 10.75 -8.99
N LEU A 64 31.55 9.66 -9.73
CA LEU A 64 31.70 9.61 -11.19
C LEU A 64 30.65 10.43 -11.96
N ALA A 65 29.48 10.68 -11.37
CA ALA A 65 28.46 11.51 -12.00
C ALA A 65 28.94 12.95 -12.24
N ASN A 66 29.98 13.42 -11.52
CA ASN A 66 30.63 14.73 -11.63
C ASN A 66 29.67 15.94 -11.68
N GLN A 67 28.50 15.79 -11.05
CA GLN A 67 27.43 16.78 -11.01
C GLN A 67 27.28 17.44 -9.63
N ILE A 68 27.99 16.91 -8.62
CA ILE A 68 27.83 17.28 -7.22
C ILE A 68 29.20 17.65 -6.64
N ASP A 69 29.26 18.67 -5.79
CA ASP A 69 30.48 19.12 -5.13
C ASP A 69 30.97 18.15 -4.04
N GLN A 70 32.25 18.24 -3.66
CA GLN A 70 32.86 17.34 -2.69
C GLN A 70 32.19 17.39 -1.30
N GLU A 71 31.69 18.55 -0.87
CA GLU A 71 31.05 18.69 0.45
C GLU A 71 29.74 17.90 0.52
N SER A 72 28.97 17.93 -0.57
CA SER A 72 27.75 17.14 -0.76
C SER A 72 28.03 15.64 -0.88
N ILE A 73 29.14 15.24 -1.53
CA ILE A 73 29.59 13.84 -1.58
C ILE A 73 29.94 13.34 -0.17
N ASP A 74 30.76 14.09 0.56
CA ASP A 74 31.17 13.74 1.92
C ASP A 74 29.96 13.66 2.87
N PHE A 75 28.97 14.53 2.67
CA PHE A 75 27.71 14.46 3.41
C PHE A 75 26.96 13.15 3.14
N GLN A 76 26.78 12.77 1.88
CA GLN A 76 26.13 11.52 1.51
C GLN A 76 26.89 10.30 2.05
N ALA A 77 28.22 10.29 1.99
CA ALA A 77 29.06 9.23 2.57
C ALA A 77 28.78 9.04 4.07
N ARG A 78 28.82 10.13 4.85
CA ARG A 78 28.52 10.07 6.29
C ARG A 78 27.10 9.61 6.59
N VAL A 79 26.13 9.99 5.76
CA VAL A 79 24.73 9.55 5.91
C VAL A 79 24.62 8.05 5.60
N LEU A 80 25.21 7.58 4.50
CA LEU A 80 25.15 6.18 4.10
C LEU A 80 25.77 5.26 5.17
N GLU A 81 26.92 5.62 5.73
CA GLU A 81 27.58 4.89 6.83
C GLU A 81 26.72 4.78 8.09
N ARG A 82 25.82 5.75 8.32
CA ARG A 82 24.98 5.84 9.53
C ARG A 82 23.51 5.52 9.29
N SER A 83 23.14 5.19 8.05
CA SER A 83 21.76 4.94 7.67
C SER A 83 21.24 3.55 8.09
N TRP A 84 22.12 2.68 8.60
CA TRP A 84 21.83 1.28 8.94
C TRP A 84 21.29 0.46 7.77
N LEU A 85 21.45 0.95 6.54
CA LEU A 85 21.07 0.22 5.34
C LEU A 85 22.10 -0.85 5.02
N SER A 86 21.61 -2.05 4.73
CA SER A 86 22.47 -3.18 4.35
C SER A 86 23.02 -3.00 2.93
N ASN A 87 24.21 -3.56 2.68
CA ASN A 87 24.77 -3.71 1.32
C ASN A 87 23.98 -4.69 0.42
N GLN A 88 22.84 -5.18 0.92
CA GLN A 88 21.87 -6.01 0.20
C GLN A 88 20.65 -5.21 -0.31
N THR A 89 20.60 -3.90 -0.07
CA THR A 89 19.51 -3.07 -0.63
C THR A 89 19.63 -2.93 -2.14
N SER A 90 18.50 -2.68 -2.80
CA SER A 90 18.43 -2.59 -4.25
C SER A 90 17.90 -1.24 -4.72
N ILE A 91 18.31 -0.85 -5.91
CA ILE A 91 17.82 0.32 -6.64
C ILE A 91 17.44 -0.06 -8.07
N PRO A 92 16.70 0.79 -8.80
CA PRO A 92 16.51 0.63 -10.23
C PRO A 92 17.83 0.66 -10.99
N PRO A 93 18.01 -0.15 -12.04
CA PRO A 93 19.22 -0.11 -12.86
C PRO A 93 19.46 1.27 -13.48
N SER A 94 18.36 1.98 -13.79
CA SER A 94 18.40 3.35 -14.32
C SER A 94 19.05 4.37 -13.39
N LEU A 95 19.18 4.08 -12.09
CA LEU A 95 19.89 4.92 -11.13
C LEU A 95 21.41 4.66 -11.08
N THR A 96 21.88 3.59 -11.72
CA THR A 96 23.32 3.27 -11.83
C THR A 96 23.94 3.75 -13.14
N GLU A 97 23.15 4.32 -14.05
CA GLU A 97 23.63 4.87 -15.31
C GLU A 97 24.48 6.12 -15.07
N ILE A 98 25.60 6.24 -15.80
CA ILE A 98 26.50 7.40 -15.75
C ILE A 98 26.57 8.00 -17.17
N PRO A 99 26.12 9.26 -17.39
CA PRO A 99 25.44 10.13 -16.42
C PRO A 99 24.02 9.63 -16.10
N LEU A 100 23.52 9.94 -14.90
CA LEU A 100 22.16 9.61 -14.50
C LEU A 100 21.14 10.25 -15.44
N LYS A 101 20.22 9.45 -15.99
CA LYS A 101 19.13 9.93 -16.83
C LYS A 101 17.80 9.75 -16.12
N LYS A 102 17.16 10.89 -15.82
CA LYS A 102 15.76 10.93 -15.39
C LYS A 102 14.87 10.72 -16.61
N SER A 103 14.03 9.68 -16.58
CA SER A 103 13.15 9.36 -17.69
C SER A 103 11.83 8.82 -17.20
N LEU A 104 10.74 9.28 -17.82
CA LEU A 104 9.41 8.74 -17.57
C LEU A 104 9.37 7.24 -17.88
N THR A 105 10.05 6.79 -18.94
CA THR A 105 10.13 5.37 -19.34
C THR A 105 10.80 4.54 -18.25
N SER A 106 11.87 5.05 -17.63
CA SER A 106 12.59 4.35 -16.57
C SER A 106 11.72 4.20 -15.31
N VAL A 107 11.00 5.25 -14.91
CA VAL A 107 10.05 5.21 -13.79
C VAL A 107 8.87 4.30 -14.08
N GLN A 108 8.32 4.32 -15.30
CA GLN A 108 7.23 3.44 -15.70
C GLN A 108 7.68 1.98 -15.65
N THR A 109 8.87 1.68 -16.17
CA THR A 109 9.44 0.32 -16.15
C THR A 109 9.65 -0.15 -14.72
N GLU A 110 10.31 0.67 -13.89
CA GLU A 110 10.50 0.41 -12.46
C GLU A 110 9.17 0.10 -11.77
N THR A 111 8.20 1.01 -11.89
CA THR A 111 6.89 0.89 -11.24
C THR A 111 6.14 -0.34 -11.71
N MET A 112 6.08 -0.58 -13.03
CA MET A 112 5.36 -1.73 -13.57
C MET A 112 6.03 -3.05 -13.16
N THR A 113 7.35 -3.13 -13.15
CA THR A 113 8.08 -4.33 -12.72
C THR A 113 7.77 -4.64 -11.26
N THR A 114 7.98 -3.69 -10.35
CA THR A 114 7.77 -3.93 -8.91
C THR A 114 6.30 -4.28 -8.63
N LEU A 115 5.38 -3.51 -9.20
CA LEU A 115 3.96 -3.60 -8.96
C LEU A 115 3.37 -4.90 -9.54
N PHE A 116 3.64 -5.22 -10.80
CA PHE A 116 3.12 -6.44 -11.42
C PHE A 116 3.72 -7.70 -10.82
N THR A 117 5.02 -7.72 -10.52
CA THR A 117 5.65 -8.90 -9.88
C THR A 117 5.07 -9.15 -8.48
N SER A 118 4.84 -8.12 -7.67
CA SER A 118 4.21 -8.28 -6.36
C SER A 118 2.80 -8.87 -6.46
N VAL A 119 1.98 -8.35 -7.38
CA VAL A 119 0.60 -8.85 -7.60
C VAL A 119 0.61 -10.28 -8.11
N ASP A 120 1.42 -10.57 -9.15
CA ASP A 120 1.52 -11.90 -9.74
C ASP A 120 1.96 -12.95 -8.71
N ASN A 121 2.98 -12.64 -7.91
CA ASN A 121 3.45 -13.52 -6.85
C ASN A 121 2.37 -13.79 -5.80
N LEU A 122 1.60 -12.77 -5.39
CA LEU A 122 0.55 -12.94 -4.39
C LEU A 122 -0.61 -13.79 -4.92
N LEU A 123 -1.05 -13.52 -6.16
CA LEU A 123 -2.12 -14.26 -6.80
C LEU A 123 -1.72 -15.72 -7.03
N LYS A 124 -0.50 -15.98 -7.52
CA LYS A 124 0.02 -17.34 -7.71
C LYS A 124 0.16 -18.10 -6.40
N LYS A 125 0.72 -17.46 -5.37
CA LYS A 125 0.92 -18.06 -4.04
C LYS A 125 -0.40 -18.52 -3.40
N ASN A 126 -1.50 -17.83 -3.69
CA ASN A 126 -2.82 -18.14 -3.14
C ASN A 126 -3.74 -18.85 -4.15
N THR A 127 -3.23 -19.19 -5.35
CA THR A 127 -4.01 -19.79 -6.45
C THR A 127 -5.30 -19.01 -6.76
N LEU A 128 -5.22 -17.68 -6.73
CA LEU A 128 -6.36 -16.80 -6.93
C LEU A 128 -6.48 -16.34 -8.38
N SER A 129 -7.71 -16.35 -8.89
CA SER A 129 -8.01 -15.68 -10.15
C SER A 129 -7.98 -14.16 -9.94
N PRO A 130 -7.34 -13.37 -10.81
CA PRO A 130 -7.44 -11.91 -10.75
C PRO A 130 -8.89 -11.40 -10.76
N ARG A 131 -9.82 -12.16 -11.34
CA ARG A 131 -11.25 -11.83 -11.39
C ARG A 131 -11.99 -12.00 -10.07
N SER A 132 -11.41 -12.69 -9.07
CA SER A 132 -12.00 -12.80 -7.74
C SER A 132 -11.76 -11.57 -6.87
N ILE A 133 -10.84 -10.68 -7.26
CA ILE A 133 -10.56 -9.45 -6.52
C ILE A 133 -11.70 -8.44 -6.72
N ASP A 134 -12.27 -7.96 -5.61
CA ASP A 134 -13.39 -7.02 -5.62
C ASP A 134 -12.98 -5.56 -5.53
N ILE A 135 -11.93 -5.30 -4.76
CA ILE A 135 -11.42 -3.98 -4.45
C ILE A 135 -9.92 -3.98 -4.73
N LEU A 136 -9.45 -3.01 -5.52
CA LEU A 136 -8.03 -2.77 -5.77
C LEU A 136 -7.65 -1.39 -5.25
N ILE A 137 -6.67 -1.34 -4.36
CA ILE A 137 -6.08 -0.09 -3.87
C ILE A 137 -4.60 -0.11 -4.24
N THR A 138 -4.21 0.78 -5.13
CA THR A 138 -2.80 1.01 -5.46
C THR A 138 -2.32 2.28 -4.78
N ASN A 139 -1.07 2.30 -4.34
CA ASN A 139 -0.44 3.54 -3.89
C ASN A 139 1.00 3.66 -4.36
N CYS A 140 1.36 4.90 -4.71
CA CYS A 140 2.72 5.35 -5.00
C CYS A 140 2.77 6.86 -4.72
N SER A 141 3.71 7.31 -3.88
CA SER A 141 3.67 8.67 -3.37
C SER A 141 4.05 9.68 -4.43
N LEU A 142 5.14 9.41 -5.13
CA LEU A 142 5.79 10.37 -6.01
C LEU A 142 5.44 10.17 -7.49
N HIS A 143 4.85 9.02 -7.88
CA HIS A 143 4.47 8.74 -9.27
C HIS A 143 2.96 8.51 -9.44
N ALA A 144 2.28 9.46 -10.10
CA ALA A 144 0.85 9.42 -10.40
C ALA A 144 0.58 9.56 -11.92
N PRO A 145 0.79 8.50 -12.72
CA PRO A 145 0.65 8.56 -14.17
C PRO A 145 -0.81 8.58 -14.63
N THR A 146 -1.01 8.93 -15.91
CA THR A 146 -2.24 8.67 -16.66
C THR A 146 -1.91 7.71 -17.80
N PRO A 147 -2.52 6.51 -17.87
CA PRO A 147 -3.52 5.94 -16.95
C PRO A 147 -2.97 5.69 -15.53
N SER A 148 -3.85 5.55 -14.53
CA SER A 148 -3.44 5.31 -13.14
C SER A 148 -2.80 3.93 -12.94
N LEU A 149 -2.07 3.75 -11.83
CA LEU A 149 -1.48 2.45 -11.49
C LEU A 149 -2.55 1.37 -11.33
N SER A 150 -3.68 1.71 -10.71
CA SER A 150 -4.83 0.81 -10.60
C SER A 150 -5.35 0.35 -11.98
N ALA A 151 -5.45 1.27 -12.95
CA ALA A 151 -5.88 0.95 -14.30
C ALA A 151 -4.87 0.05 -15.02
N MET A 152 -3.58 0.30 -14.84
CA MET A 152 -2.51 -0.56 -15.38
C MET A 152 -2.59 -1.99 -14.86
N VAL A 153 -2.83 -2.19 -13.56
CA VAL A 153 -3.03 -3.52 -12.95
C VAL A 153 -4.26 -4.21 -13.52
N ILE A 154 -5.39 -3.51 -13.55
CA ILE A 154 -6.66 -4.07 -14.04
C ILE A 154 -6.50 -4.55 -15.48
N ASN A 155 -5.85 -3.74 -16.32
CA ASN A 155 -5.56 -4.10 -17.69
C ASN A 155 -4.61 -5.30 -17.80
N LYS A 156 -3.49 -5.28 -17.07
CA LYS A 156 -2.46 -6.32 -17.11
C LYS A 156 -2.97 -7.70 -16.67
N PHE A 157 -3.80 -7.75 -15.64
CA PHE A 157 -4.29 -9.01 -15.06
C PHE A 157 -5.71 -9.38 -15.53
N HIS A 158 -6.30 -8.63 -16.46
CA HIS A 158 -7.66 -8.83 -16.95
C HIS A 158 -8.69 -8.99 -15.82
N MET A 159 -8.58 -8.11 -14.82
CA MET A 159 -9.52 -8.07 -13.70
C MET A 159 -10.92 -7.72 -14.20
N ARG A 160 -11.92 -8.03 -13.38
CA ARG A 160 -13.34 -7.85 -13.72
C ARG A 160 -13.70 -6.37 -13.97
N SER A 161 -14.67 -6.12 -14.84
CA SER A 161 -15.10 -4.77 -15.23
C SER A 161 -15.76 -3.96 -14.11
N ASN A 162 -16.34 -4.63 -13.11
CA ASN A 162 -17.00 -4.00 -11.96
C ASN A 162 -16.11 -3.93 -10.71
N ILE A 163 -14.79 -4.05 -10.85
CA ILE A 163 -13.84 -3.89 -9.75
C ILE A 163 -13.87 -2.45 -9.22
N LYS A 164 -13.80 -2.30 -7.89
CA LYS A 164 -13.68 -0.98 -7.25
C LYS A 164 -12.21 -0.64 -7.15
N SER A 165 -11.74 0.34 -7.91
CA SER A 165 -10.32 0.66 -7.99
C SER A 165 -9.99 2.06 -7.47
N PHE A 166 -8.92 2.16 -6.69
CA PHE A 166 -8.44 3.39 -6.08
C PHE A 166 -6.93 3.54 -6.29
N ASN A 167 -6.48 4.76 -6.56
CA ASN A 167 -5.07 5.10 -6.71
C ASN A 167 -4.73 6.24 -5.74
N LEU A 168 -3.88 5.98 -4.75
CA LEU A 168 -3.48 6.94 -3.73
C LEU A 168 -2.07 7.45 -4.02
N SER A 169 -1.87 8.77 -3.97
CA SER A 169 -0.57 9.42 -4.13
C SER A 169 -0.37 10.54 -3.11
N GLY A 170 0.87 11.05 -2.98
CA GLY A 170 1.21 12.17 -2.10
C GLY A 170 1.16 11.90 -0.60
N MET A 171 0.90 10.67 -0.16
CA MET A 171 0.80 10.33 1.28
C MET A 171 2.13 9.89 1.92
N GLY A 172 3.19 9.70 1.12
CA GLY A 172 4.51 9.29 1.59
C GLY A 172 4.48 7.91 2.28
N CYS A 173 5.37 7.72 3.26
CA CYS A 173 5.49 6.47 4.01
C CYS A 173 4.21 6.02 4.73
N ALA A 174 3.22 6.92 4.92
CA ALA A 174 1.94 6.57 5.50
C ALA A 174 0.97 5.88 4.51
N ALA A 175 1.26 5.87 3.22
CA ALA A 175 0.35 5.36 2.18
C ALA A 175 -0.10 3.90 2.42
N GLY A 176 0.79 3.06 2.95
CA GLY A 176 0.48 1.65 3.26
C GLY A 176 -0.64 1.50 4.29
N ILE A 177 -0.47 2.09 5.48
CA ILE A 177 -1.49 2.02 6.55
C ILE A 177 -2.79 2.73 6.17
N LEU A 178 -2.71 3.80 5.38
CA LEU A 178 -3.90 4.48 4.85
C LEU A 178 -4.67 3.60 3.87
N SER A 179 -3.97 2.81 3.06
CA SER A 179 -4.58 1.84 2.16
C SER A 179 -5.27 0.72 2.94
N VAL A 180 -4.66 0.25 4.04
CA VAL A 180 -5.29 -0.74 4.95
C VAL A 180 -6.54 -0.16 5.60
N SER A 181 -6.49 1.10 6.06
CA SER A 181 -7.66 1.80 6.60
C SER A 181 -8.79 1.89 5.58
N LEU A 182 -8.48 2.29 4.34
CA LEU A 182 -9.46 2.39 3.27
C LEU A 182 -10.04 1.00 2.92
N ALA A 183 -9.20 -0.03 2.83
CA ALA A 183 -9.64 -1.40 2.59
C ALA A 183 -10.60 -1.88 3.68
N ASN A 184 -10.26 -1.64 4.95
CA ASN A 184 -11.12 -1.98 6.09
C ASN A 184 -12.51 -1.35 5.98
N ASP A 185 -12.58 -0.07 5.64
CA ASP A 185 -13.86 0.64 5.53
C ASP A 185 -14.68 0.12 4.34
N LEU A 186 -14.03 -0.11 3.19
CA LEU A 186 -14.69 -0.67 2.01
C LEU A 186 -15.16 -2.11 2.22
N LEU A 187 -14.38 -2.95 2.91
CA LEU A 187 -14.71 -4.34 3.22
C LEU A 187 -15.87 -4.45 4.23
N LYS A 188 -16.00 -3.48 5.14
CA LYS A 188 -17.16 -3.38 6.04
C LYS A 188 -18.46 -3.07 5.30
N VAL A 189 -18.38 -2.27 4.22
CA VAL A 189 -19.53 -1.92 3.37
C VAL A 189 -19.83 -3.04 2.36
N HIS A 190 -18.79 -3.58 1.72
CA HIS A 190 -18.85 -4.65 0.73
C HIS A 190 -18.52 -6.00 1.38
N ARG A 191 -19.49 -6.55 2.12
CA ARG A 191 -19.33 -7.81 2.86
C ARG A 191 -19.04 -8.99 1.94
N GLY A 192 -18.14 -9.88 2.37
CA GLY A 192 -17.77 -11.08 1.62
C GLY A 192 -16.88 -10.80 0.41
N SER A 193 -16.26 -9.62 0.35
CA SER A 193 -15.36 -9.22 -0.72
C SER A 193 -13.88 -9.43 -0.37
N LEU A 194 -13.05 -9.53 -1.41
CA LEU A 194 -11.59 -9.54 -1.39
C LEU A 194 -11.03 -8.18 -1.81
N ALA A 195 -10.12 -7.63 -1.00
CA ALA A 195 -9.38 -6.43 -1.31
C ALA A 195 -7.90 -6.74 -1.54
N LEU A 196 -7.36 -6.22 -2.64
CA LEU A 196 -5.94 -6.25 -2.98
C LEU A 196 -5.38 -4.84 -2.79
N ILE A 197 -4.41 -4.69 -1.90
CA ILE A 197 -3.61 -3.47 -1.76
C ILE A 197 -2.26 -3.71 -2.42
N VAL A 198 -1.78 -2.76 -3.23
CA VAL A 198 -0.44 -2.82 -3.83
C VAL A 198 0.25 -1.49 -3.58
N SER A 199 1.34 -1.52 -2.84
CA SER A 199 2.15 -0.35 -2.49
C SER A 199 3.48 -0.44 -3.21
N THR A 200 3.92 0.62 -3.88
CA THR A 200 5.26 0.72 -4.47
C THR A 200 5.72 2.17 -4.45
N GLU A 201 7.02 2.41 -4.59
CA GLU A 201 7.58 3.75 -4.73
C GLU A 201 8.57 3.74 -5.88
N ALA A 202 8.57 4.79 -6.69
CA ALA A 202 9.41 4.89 -7.88
C ALA A 202 10.46 5.99 -7.74
N LEU A 203 11.72 5.62 -7.91
CA LEU A 203 12.86 6.46 -7.53
C LEU A 203 13.40 7.31 -8.67
N ASN A 204 13.38 6.84 -9.93
CA ASN A 204 14.20 7.43 -10.99
C ASN A 204 13.98 8.94 -11.22
N THR A 205 12.73 9.42 -11.40
CA THR A 205 12.48 10.86 -11.59
C THR A 205 12.67 11.70 -10.33
N HIS A 206 12.67 11.05 -9.16
CA HIS A 206 12.74 11.68 -7.84
C HIS A 206 14.14 11.66 -7.24
N TRP A 207 15.10 11.07 -7.93
CA TRP A 207 16.49 11.06 -7.49
C TRP A 207 17.07 12.47 -7.55
N TYR A 208 17.48 12.99 -6.41
CA TYR A 208 17.95 14.36 -6.33
C TYR A 208 19.44 14.45 -6.72
N ILE A 209 19.76 15.43 -7.58
CA ILE A 209 21.10 15.65 -8.17
C ILE A 209 21.67 17.04 -7.86
N GLY A 210 21.04 17.81 -6.96
CA GLY A 210 21.53 19.11 -6.52
C GLY A 210 22.38 19.04 -5.24
N LYS A 211 22.48 20.16 -4.54
CA LYS A 211 23.40 20.35 -3.39
C LYS A 211 22.70 20.55 -2.04
N ASP A 212 21.37 20.67 -2.03
CA ASP A 212 20.61 20.79 -0.79
C ASP A 212 20.67 19.48 0.01
N ARG A 213 21.38 19.54 1.14
CA ARG A 213 21.56 18.42 2.07
C ARG A 213 20.25 17.79 2.52
N SER A 214 19.19 18.58 2.70
CA SER A 214 17.88 18.08 3.14
C SER A 214 17.18 17.24 2.08
N MET A 215 17.49 17.47 0.80
CA MET A 215 17.00 16.69 -0.33
C MET A 215 17.93 15.52 -0.66
N LEU A 216 19.25 15.67 -0.51
CA LEU A 216 20.25 14.60 -0.66
C LEU A 216 19.99 13.40 0.26
N LEU A 217 19.43 13.65 1.45
CA LEU A 217 19.02 12.58 2.37
C LEU A 217 18.12 11.53 1.70
N THR A 218 17.25 11.94 0.78
CA THR A 218 16.30 11.02 0.13
C THR A 218 17.01 10.04 -0.80
N SER A 219 18.00 10.51 -1.57
CA SER A 219 18.87 9.68 -2.40
C SER A 219 19.66 8.68 -1.56
N CYS A 220 20.09 9.05 -0.35
CA CYS A 220 20.77 8.12 0.55
C CYS A 220 19.84 7.02 1.11
N LEU A 221 18.59 7.35 1.41
CA LEU A 221 17.67 6.49 2.18
C LEU A 221 16.75 5.63 1.32
N PHE A 222 16.25 6.15 0.20
CA PHE A 222 15.21 5.45 -0.57
C PHE A 222 15.77 4.29 -1.38
N ARG A 223 15.02 3.18 -1.39
CA ARG A 223 15.36 1.93 -2.05
C ARG A 223 14.14 1.40 -2.78
N MET A 224 14.40 0.58 -3.80
CA MET A 224 13.35 -0.01 -4.62
C MET A 224 12.55 -1.01 -3.79
N GLY A 225 11.24 -1.01 -3.93
CA GLY A 225 10.39 -1.99 -3.29
C GLY A 225 8.92 -1.92 -3.71
N ALA A 226 8.22 -3.01 -3.43
CA ALA A 226 6.77 -3.06 -3.47
C ALA A 226 6.25 -4.12 -2.49
N ALA A 227 4.99 -3.97 -2.10
CA ALA A 227 4.28 -4.97 -1.32
C ALA A 227 2.85 -5.12 -1.86
N ALA A 228 2.39 -6.36 -2.01
CA ALA A 228 1.00 -6.67 -2.27
C ALA A 228 0.40 -7.36 -1.04
N VAL A 229 -0.80 -6.94 -0.64
CA VAL A 229 -1.48 -7.37 0.58
C VAL A 229 -2.90 -7.78 0.21
N LEU A 230 -3.31 -8.99 0.61
CA LEU A 230 -4.63 -9.55 0.36
C LEU A 230 -5.45 -9.55 1.64
N MET A 231 -6.60 -8.88 1.60
CA MET A 231 -7.53 -8.79 2.72
C MET A 231 -8.91 -9.33 2.34
N SER A 232 -9.65 -9.84 3.32
CA SER A 232 -11.00 -10.40 3.13
C SER A 232 -11.95 -9.96 4.23
N SER A 233 -13.24 -9.90 3.90
CA SER A 233 -14.34 -9.79 4.86
C SER A 233 -15.25 -11.03 4.88
N ASN A 234 -14.83 -12.10 4.21
CA ASN A 234 -15.57 -13.36 4.20
C ASN A 234 -15.26 -14.14 5.48
N ASP A 235 -16.30 -14.51 6.22
CA ASP A 235 -16.17 -15.30 7.45
C ASP A 235 -15.50 -16.67 7.20
N GLN A 236 -15.66 -17.22 5.98
CA GLN A 236 -15.04 -18.49 5.60
C GLN A 236 -13.52 -18.42 5.46
N ASP A 237 -12.95 -17.22 5.31
CA ASP A 237 -11.51 -17.05 5.19
C ASP A 237 -10.81 -16.95 6.55
N ARG A 238 -11.56 -16.95 7.67
CA ARG A 238 -11.00 -16.83 9.02
C ARG A 238 -9.93 -17.87 9.33
N GLU A 239 -10.16 -19.13 8.96
CA GLU A 239 -9.23 -20.24 9.25
C GLU A 239 -7.94 -20.15 8.41
N LYS A 240 -7.99 -19.46 7.28
CA LYS A 240 -6.84 -19.25 6.38
C LYS A 240 -6.13 -17.92 6.63
N ALA A 241 -6.74 -17.05 7.43
CA ALA A 241 -6.22 -15.73 7.72
C ALA A 241 -4.95 -15.83 8.57
N LYS A 242 -3.93 -15.07 8.20
CA LYS A 242 -2.77 -14.88 9.06
C LYS A 242 -3.10 -14.00 10.26
N TYR A 243 -3.95 -12.99 10.04
CA TYR A 243 -4.29 -12.03 11.08
C TYR A 243 -5.73 -11.53 10.97
N GLU A 244 -6.34 -11.18 12.10
CA GLU A 244 -7.56 -10.37 12.17
C GLU A 244 -7.18 -8.89 12.43
N LEU A 245 -7.77 -7.98 11.65
CA LEU A 245 -7.60 -6.54 11.84
C LEU A 245 -8.55 -6.02 12.91
N LEU A 246 -8.02 -5.70 14.09
CA LEU A 246 -8.82 -5.22 15.22
C LEU A 246 -9.06 -3.71 15.14
N HIS A 247 -7.97 -2.95 15.02
CA HIS A 247 -8.00 -1.50 15.09
C HIS A 247 -7.05 -0.86 14.08
N VAL A 248 -7.50 0.25 13.50
CA VAL A 248 -6.67 1.16 12.71
C VAL A 248 -6.83 2.55 13.30
N VAL A 249 -5.74 3.12 13.82
CA VAL A 249 -5.76 4.47 14.39
C VAL A 249 -5.02 5.41 13.44
N ARG A 250 -5.72 6.46 13.00
CA ARG A 250 -5.16 7.49 12.14
C ARG A 250 -5.10 8.82 12.88
N THR A 251 -3.91 9.40 12.99
CA THR A 251 -3.72 10.78 13.43
C THR A 251 -3.40 11.65 12.21
N ASN A 252 -4.18 12.71 11.98
CA ASN A 252 -3.90 13.67 10.91
C ASN A 252 -3.37 14.97 11.52
N LYS A 253 -2.16 15.38 11.11
CA LYS A 253 -1.50 16.61 11.55
C LYS A 253 -1.33 17.64 10.43
N ALA A 254 -2.06 17.53 9.32
CA ALA A 254 -1.91 18.44 8.19
C ALA A 254 -2.21 19.91 8.51
N LYS A 255 -2.97 20.19 9.59
CA LYS A 255 -3.23 21.56 10.09
C LYS A 255 -2.04 22.17 10.85
N ASP A 256 -1.11 21.36 11.34
CA ASP A 256 0.10 21.85 12.02
C ASP A 256 1.17 22.20 10.98
N ASP A 257 1.55 23.48 10.90
CA ASP A 257 2.49 23.98 9.89
C ASP A 257 3.85 23.27 9.92
N ARG A 258 4.31 22.85 11.11
CA ARG A 258 5.59 22.13 11.23
C ARG A 258 5.48 20.72 10.67
N ALA A 259 4.39 20.01 10.96
CA ALA A 259 4.12 18.70 10.42
C ALA A 259 3.86 18.75 8.90
N TYR A 260 3.14 19.77 8.42
CA TYR A 260 2.88 19.99 7.00
C TYR A 260 4.17 20.20 6.19
N ARG A 261 5.11 21.02 6.70
CA ARG A 261 6.39 21.33 6.02
C ARG A 261 7.49 20.29 6.27
N CYS A 262 7.15 19.16 6.89
CA CYS A 262 8.13 18.19 7.34
C CYS A 262 8.72 17.36 6.19
N VAL A 263 7.84 16.92 5.28
CA VAL A 263 8.19 16.23 4.05
C VAL A 263 7.45 16.94 2.93
N TYR A 264 8.19 17.61 2.05
CA TYR A 264 7.60 18.43 0.99
C TYR A 264 8.40 18.26 -0.30
N GLN A 265 7.71 18.17 -1.42
CA GLN A 265 8.32 18.19 -2.75
C GLN A 265 8.64 19.65 -3.11
N ASP A 266 9.89 19.93 -3.43
CA ASP A 266 10.34 21.29 -3.74
C ASP A 266 11.30 21.28 -4.94
N ILE A 267 11.50 22.46 -5.53
CA ILE A 267 12.45 22.67 -6.62
C ILE A 267 13.48 23.66 -6.12
N ASP A 268 14.75 23.27 -6.12
CA ASP A 268 15.84 24.23 -5.91
C ASP A 268 16.33 24.81 -7.25
N SER A 269 17.40 25.60 -7.23
CA SER A 269 17.95 26.22 -8.45
C SER A 269 18.45 25.22 -9.50
N GLU A 270 18.60 23.94 -9.18
CA GLU A 270 19.28 22.94 -10.01
C GLU A 270 18.40 21.71 -10.34
N SER A 271 17.53 21.26 -9.43
CA SER A 271 16.73 20.04 -9.57
C SER A 271 15.50 19.99 -8.65
N PHE A 272 14.48 19.28 -9.11
CA PHE A 272 13.37 18.80 -8.28
C PHE A 272 13.85 17.76 -7.24
N GLY A 273 13.34 17.84 -6.01
CA GLY A 273 13.67 16.92 -4.92
C GLY A 273 12.60 16.87 -3.82
N VAL A 274 12.82 16.00 -2.83
CA VAL A 274 11.96 15.88 -1.65
C VAL A 274 12.76 16.31 -0.43
N THR A 275 12.31 17.36 0.25
CA THR A 275 12.95 17.87 1.46
C THR A 275 12.51 17.07 2.68
N LEU A 276 13.46 16.65 3.51
CA LEU A 276 13.20 16.07 4.84
C LEU A 276 13.67 17.01 5.96
N ARG A 277 12.74 17.44 6.83
CA ARG A 277 13.04 18.29 8.00
C ARG A 277 12.93 17.53 9.31
N ARG A 278 13.62 17.99 10.36
CA ARG A 278 13.68 17.34 11.70
C ARG A 278 12.35 17.26 12.48
N ALA A 279 11.22 17.66 11.89
CA ALA A 279 9.91 17.64 12.52
C ALA A 279 9.09 16.37 12.18
N ILE A 280 9.73 15.28 11.73
CA ILE A 280 9.04 14.01 11.46
C ILE A 280 8.46 13.55 12.80
N ALA A 281 7.15 13.68 12.95
CA ALA A 281 6.46 13.21 14.13
C ALA A 281 6.51 11.68 14.11
N ILE A 282 7.44 11.10 14.85
CA ILE A 282 7.47 9.67 15.20
C ILE A 282 6.33 9.45 16.21
N ARG A 283 5.10 9.44 15.73
CA ARG A 283 3.95 8.85 16.41
C ARG A 283 3.20 8.05 15.38
N ASP A 284 3.54 6.78 15.33
CA ASP A 284 3.10 5.79 14.37
C ASP A 284 1.58 5.73 14.28
N ALA A 285 1.06 5.72 13.05
CA ALA A 285 -0.24 5.13 12.80
C ALA A 285 -0.07 3.62 12.96
N THR A 286 -0.43 3.09 14.13
CA THR A 286 -0.37 1.66 14.41
C THR A 286 -1.68 0.99 13.97
N SER A 287 -1.57 -0.03 13.13
CA SER A 287 -2.58 -1.08 13.03
C SER A 287 -2.16 -2.24 13.92
N SER A 288 -3.04 -2.70 14.80
CA SER A 288 -2.82 -3.95 15.53
C SER A 288 -3.45 -5.10 14.75
N LEU A 289 -2.59 -6.06 14.39
CA LEU A 289 -2.95 -7.34 13.82
C LEU A 289 -2.68 -8.40 14.90
N HIS A 290 -3.63 -9.29 15.14
CA HIS A 290 -3.48 -10.40 16.07
C HIS A 290 -3.68 -11.73 15.34
N ASP A 291 -2.92 -12.74 15.77
CA ASP A 291 -3.14 -14.12 15.34
C ASP A 291 -4.55 -14.57 15.81
N PRO A 292 -5.35 -15.19 14.93
CA PRO A 292 -6.77 -15.52 15.20
C PRO A 292 -7.02 -16.69 16.15
#